data_AF-A0A955MVF4-F1
#
_entry.id   AF-A0A955MVF4-F1
#
_cell.length_a   1.000
_cell.length_b   1.000
_cell.length_c   1.000
_cell.angle_alpha   90.00
_cell.angle_beta   90.00
_cell.angle_gamma   90.00
#
_symmetry.space_group_name_H-M   'P 1'
#
loop_
_entity.id
_entity.type
_entity.pdbx_description
1 polymer ?
#
loop_
_entity_poly.entity_id
_entity_poly.type
_entity_poly.pdbx_seq_one_letter_code
_entity_poly.pdbx_strand_id
1 'polypeptide(L)'
;KGVRGFNEQSGDKKRLDSPVAAIHSEDNKRWILKAFDHCGRVWENPRCPCMHSDPVFPDTQPGETVRVHGRVWFYEGDQIDQEIEKAKARFGG
;
A
#
# COMPACT_ATOMS: atom_id res chain seq x y z
N LYS A 1 -6.60 19.51 -5.78
CA LYS A 1 -5.12 19.65 -5.76
C LYS A 1 -4.54 18.45 -5.00
N GLY A 2 -3.45 17.85 -5.47
CA GLY A 2 -2.81 16.67 -4.85
C GLY A 2 -1.93 17.01 -3.65
N VAL A 3 -1.40 15.97 -2.98
CA VAL A 3 -0.47 16.11 -1.85
C VAL A 3 0.86 16.68 -2.34
N ARG A 4 1.38 17.73 -1.68
CA ARG A 4 2.61 18.40 -2.09
C ARG A 4 3.81 17.44 -2.07
N GLY A 5 4.52 17.37 -3.19
CA GLY A 5 5.69 16.51 -3.38
C GLY A 5 5.37 15.08 -3.85
N PHE A 6 4.11 14.81 -4.24
CA PHE A 6 3.65 13.52 -4.78
C PHE A 6 3.01 13.70 -6.18
N ASN A 7 3.47 14.69 -6.94
CA ASN A 7 2.87 15.02 -8.25
C ASN A 7 3.48 14.21 -9.41
N GLU A 8 4.64 13.59 -9.18
CA GLU A 8 5.34 12.82 -10.19
C GLU A 8 4.57 11.55 -10.57
N GLN A 9 4.38 11.34 -11.87
CA GLN A 9 3.77 10.14 -12.43
C GLN A 9 4.86 9.18 -12.89
N SER A 10 5.58 8.61 -11.92
CA SER A 10 6.63 7.62 -12.15
C SER A 10 6.43 6.42 -11.22
N GLY A 11 6.78 5.23 -11.73
CA GLY A 11 6.88 4.01 -10.93
C GLY A 11 8.08 4.03 -9.98
N ASP A 12 9.12 4.82 -10.28
CA ASP A 12 10.37 4.87 -9.50
C ASP A 12 10.15 5.39 -8.06
N LYS A 13 9.05 6.13 -7.85
CA LYS A 13 8.66 6.65 -6.53
C LYS A 13 7.88 5.63 -5.70
N LYS A 14 7.58 4.45 -6.26
CA LYS A 14 6.72 3.43 -5.64
C LYS A 14 7.54 2.24 -5.18
N ARG A 15 7.15 1.72 -4.03
CA ARG A 15 7.67 0.49 -3.45
C ARG A 15 6.52 -0.50 -3.37
N LEU A 16 6.62 -1.59 -4.12
CA LEU A 16 5.65 -2.68 -4.10
C LEU A 16 6.29 -3.87 -3.40
N ASP A 17 5.81 -4.19 -2.22
CA ASP A 17 6.35 -5.25 -1.39
C ASP A 17 5.21 -5.94 -0.63
N SER A 18 4.67 -7.00 -1.23
CA SER A 18 3.40 -7.61 -0.81
C SER A 18 3.38 -7.91 0.70
N PRO A 19 2.31 -7.53 1.43
CA PRO A 19 1.03 -6.96 0.97
C PRO A 19 1.03 -5.42 0.85
N VAL A 20 2.17 -4.77 1.00
CA VAL A 20 2.32 -3.31 1.10
C VAL A 20 2.57 -2.68 -0.26
N ALA A 21 1.80 -1.63 -0.56
CA ALA A 21 2.11 -0.69 -1.63
C ALA A 21 2.38 0.68 -1.02
N ALA A 22 3.50 1.29 -1.37
CA ALA A 22 3.92 2.57 -0.84
C ALA A 22 4.40 3.51 -1.94
N ILE A 23 4.29 4.81 -1.69
CA ILE A 23 4.82 5.88 -2.53
C ILE A 23 5.51 6.93 -1.63
N HIS A 24 6.61 7.49 -2.09
CA HIS A 24 7.32 8.53 -1.36
C HIS A 24 7.28 9.89 -2.06
N SER A 25 7.52 10.94 -1.27
CA SER A 25 7.70 12.29 -1.78
C SER A 25 8.98 12.43 -2.60
N GLU A 26 9.09 13.52 -3.36
CA GLU A 26 10.26 13.88 -4.17
C GLU A 26 11.61 13.81 -3.41
N ASP A 27 11.60 14.14 -2.11
CA ASP A 27 12.76 14.14 -1.20
C ASP A 27 13.01 12.80 -0.49
N ASN A 28 12.18 11.78 -0.75
CA ASN A 28 12.20 10.45 -0.13
C ASN A 28 12.02 10.43 1.41
N LYS A 29 11.53 11.52 2.01
CA LYS A 29 11.37 11.62 3.47
C LYS A 29 9.98 11.27 3.96
N ARG A 30 8.94 11.48 3.15
CA ARG A 30 7.54 11.25 3.52
C ARG A 30 6.95 10.18 2.62
N TRP A 31 6.16 9.31 3.23
CA TRP A 31 5.64 8.11 2.60
C TRP A 31 4.14 8.01 2.84
N ILE A 32 3.42 7.52 1.83
CA ILE A 32 2.04 7.06 1.95
C ILE A 32 2.07 5.56 1.71
N LEU A 33 1.58 4.79 2.67
CA LEU A 33 1.54 3.34 2.61
C LEU A 33 0.11 2.84 2.66
N LYS A 34 -0.13 1.72 2.00
CA LYS A 34 -1.39 1.00 2.01
C LYS A 34 -1.12 -0.51 2.07
N ALA A 35 -1.87 -1.21 2.91
CA ALA A 35 -1.90 -2.66 2.95
C ALA A 35 -3.29 -3.16 3.35
N PHE A 36 -3.68 -4.32 2.83
CA PHE A 36 -4.86 -5.08 3.25
C PHE A 36 -4.46 -6.51 3.62
N ASP A 37 -5.21 -7.12 4.54
CA ASP A 37 -5.18 -8.56 4.79
C ASP A 37 -5.57 -9.33 3.52
N HIS A 38 -5.11 -10.58 3.40
CA HIS A 38 -5.42 -11.45 2.25
C HIS A 38 -5.06 -10.80 0.90
N CYS A 39 -3.97 -10.03 0.84
CA CYS A 39 -3.57 -9.35 -0.38
C CYS A 39 -3.16 -10.36 -1.46
N GLY A 40 -3.95 -10.43 -2.54
CA GLY A 40 -3.64 -11.30 -3.67
C GLY A 40 -2.58 -10.69 -4.59
N ARG A 41 -2.49 -9.36 -4.65
CA ARG A 41 -1.53 -8.65 -5.51
C ARG A 41 -1.28 -7.23 -5.04
N VAL A 42 -0.01 -6.84 -5.08
CA VAL A 42 0.41 -5.43 -5.15
C VAL A 42 0.77 -5.05 -6.58
N TRP A 43 0.32 -3.89 -7.04
CA TRP A 43 0.64 -3.41 -8.40
C TRP A 43 0.51 -1.89 -8.53
N GLU A 44 0.99 -1.38 -9.66
CA GLU A 44 0.90 0.03 -10.00
C GLU A 44 0.80 0.20 -11.53
N ASN A 45 0.38 1.39 -11.96
CA ASN A 45 0.51 1.84 -13.34
C ASN A 45 1.44 3.05 -13.35
N PRO A 46 2.61 2.98 -14.00
CA PRO A 46 3.59 4.07 -13.98
C PRO A 46 3.05 5.40 -14.47
N ARG A 47 2.11 5.40 -15.43
CA ARG A 47 1.49 6.62 -15.98
C ARG A 47 0.36 7.18 -15.12
N CYS A 48 0.06 6.54 -13.99
CA CYS A 48 -0.99 6.96 -13.08
C CYS A 48 -0.44 7.08 -11.66
N PRO A 49 -0.98 8.00 -10.84
CA PRO A 49 -0.57 8.14 -9.44
C PRO A 49 -1.09 7.01 -8.54
N CYS A 50 -1.57 5.89 -9.10
CA CYS A 50 -2.18 4.81 -8.33
C CYS A 50 -1.15 3.85 -7.74
N MET A 51 -1.47 3.30 -6.57
CA MET A 51 -0.77 2.20 -5.93
C MET A 51 -1.81 1.24 -5.36
N HIS A 52 -1.60 -0.06 -5.57
CA HIS A 52 -2.59 -1.08 -5.30
C HIS A 52 -2.05 -2.15 -4.35
N SER A 53 -2.89 -2.49 -3.38
CA SER A 53 -2.80 -3.63 -2.48
C SER A 53 -4.23 -4.17 -2.48
N ASP A 54 -4.44 -5.24 -3.25
CA ASP A 54 -5.77 -5.71 -3.61
C ASP A 54 -6.11 -6.95 -2.76
N PRO A 55 -7.07 -6.85 -1.82
CA PRO A 55 -7.48 -7.99 -1.01
C PRO A 55 -8.31 -9.00 -1.80
N VAL A 56 -8.13 -10.27 -1.51
CA VAL A 56 -9.01 -11.35 -1.92
C VAL A 56 -10.00 -11.60 -0.80
N PHE A 57 -11.29 -11.46 -1.10
CA PHE A 57 -12.34 -11.77 -0.14
C PHE A 57 -12.52 -13.30 -0.06
N PRO A 58 -12.60 -13.89 1.15
CA PRO A 58 -12.94 -15.28 1.30
C PRO A 58 -14.32 -15.60 0.73
N ASP A 59 -14.54 -16.86 0.35
CA ASP A 59 -15.87 -17.34 -0.03
C ASP A 59 -16.88 -17.10 1.11
N THR A 60 -18.08 -16.64 0.74
CA THR A 60 -19.16 -16.36 1.69
C THR A 60 -20.43 -17.10 1.29
N GLN A 61 -21.13 -17.68 2.26
CA GLN A 61 -22.40 -18.34 2.01
C GLN A 61 -23.53 -17.31 1.77
N PRO A 62 -24.63 -17.70 1.11
CA PRO A 62 -25.79 -16.83 0.95
C PRO A 62 -26.30 -16.31 2.30
N GLY A 63 -26.37 -14.99 2.47
CA GLY A 63 -26.80 -14.33 3.70
C GLY A 63 -25.68 -14.01 4.71
N GLU A 64 -24.48 -14.55 4.50
CA GLU A 64 -23.33 -14.31 5.37
C GLU A 64 -22.51 -13.07 4.95
N THR A 65 -21.76 -12.52 5.90
CA THR A 65 -20.86 -11.37 5.68
C THR A 65 -19.42 -11.71 6.02
N VAL A 66 -18.53 -11.62 5.03
CA VAL A 66 -17.07 -11.63 5.23
C VAL A 66 -16.52 -10.20 5.25
N ARG A 67 -15.39 -10.00 5.93
CA ARG A 67 -14.70 -8.71 6.02
C ARG A 67 -13.21 -8.91 5.81
N VAL A 68 -12.60 -7.96 5.12
CA VAL A 68 -11.14 -7.80 5.03
C VAL A 68 -10.78 -6.47 5.68
N HIS A 69 -9.66 -6.41 6.39
CA HIS A 69 -9.20 -5.18 7.00
C HIS A 69 -7.95 -4.69 6.28
N GLY A 70 -7.76 -3.38 6.33
CA GLY A 70 -6.58 -2.75 5.78
C GLY A 70 -6.32 -1.44 6.44
N ARG A 71 -5.20 -0.84 6.06
CA ARG A 71 -4.76 0.44 6.57
C ARG A 71 -4.18 1.27 5.44
N VAL A 72 -4.47 2.56 5.48
CA VAL A 72 -3.70 3.60 4.79
C VAL A 72 -3.08 4.46 5.86
N TRP A 73 -1.78 4.73 5.77
CA TRP A 73 -1.07 5.53 6.76
C TRP A 73 0.08 6.31 6.15
N PHE A 74 0.54 7.31 6.90
CA PHE A 74 1.66 8.17 6.54
C PHE A 74 2.84 7.83 7.43
N TYR A 75 4.04 7.85 6.85
CA TYR A 75 5.30 7.65 7.55
C TYR A 75 6.30 8.73 7.14
N GLU A 76 7.08 9.22 8.09
CA GLU A 76 8.15 10.18 7.84
C GLU A 76 9.44 9.65 8.47
N GLY A 77 10.52 9.58 7.68
CA GLY A 77 11.81 9.08 8.11
C GLY A 77 12.50 8.20 7.07
N ASP A 78 13.69 7.74 7.45
CA ASP A 78 14.60 7.00 6.57
C ASP A 78 14.52 5.48 6.75
N GLN A 79 13.76 4.99 7.74
CA GLN A 79 13.67 3.56 8.07
C GLN A 79 12.44 2.89 7.45
N ILE A 80 12.17 3.21 6.17
CA ILE A 80 10.98 2.72 5.47
C ILE A 80 10.91 1.18 5.41
N ASP A 81 12.04 0.50 5.23
CA ASP A 81 12.07 -0.96 5.17
C ASP A 81 11.57 -1.58 6.49
N GLN A 82 11.91 -0.99 7.64
CA GLN A 82 11.41 -1.47 8.94
C GLN A 82 9.91 -1.25 9.10
N GLU A 83 9.37 -0.15 8.57
CA GLU A 83 7.93 0.13 8.58
C GLU A 83 7.17 -0.85 7.67
N ILE A 84 7.74 -1.18 6.50
CA ILE A 84 7.20 -2.20 5.59
C ILE A 84 7.21 -3.57 6.26
N GLU A 85 8.30 -3.98 6.91
CA GLU A 85 8.38 -5.28 7.60
C GLU A 85 7.35 -5.39 8.75
N LYS A 86 7.13 -4.31 9.53
CA LYS A 86 6.04 -4.28 10.53
C LYS A 86 4.67 -4.46 9.89
N ALA A 87 4.44 -3.84 8.73
CA ALA A 87 3.19 -3.99 8.00
C ALA A 87 3.02 -5.39 7.41
N LYS A 88 4.07 -6.00 6.87
CA LYS A 88 4.05 -7.41 6.42
C LYS A 88 3.72 -8.36 7.55
N ALA A 89 4.35 -8.20 8.71
CA ALA A 89 4.04 -9.01 9.89
C ALA A 89 2.58 -8.87 10.34
N ARG A 90 1.94 -7.73 10.05
CA ARG A 90 0.54 -7.46 10.38
C ARG A 90 -0.46 -7.99 9.33
N PHE A 91 -0.17 -7.81 8.04
CA PHE A 91 -1.13 -8.01 6.94
C PHE A 91 -0.79 -9.20 6.02
N GLY A 92 0.38 -9.83 6.19
CA GLY A 92 0.92 -10.87 5.30
C GLY A 92 0.37 -12.29 5.54
N GLY A 93 -0.75 -12.40 6.25
CA GLY A 93 -1.44 -13.66 6.55
C GLY A 93 -2.43 -14.09 5.47
#